data_AF-A0A218Q5P9-F1
#
_entry.id   AF-A0A218Q5P9-F1
#
_cell.length_a   1.000
_cell.length_b   1.000
_cell.length_c   1.000
_cell.angle_alpha   90.00
_cell.angle_beta   90.00
_cell.angle_gamma   90.00
#
_symmetry.space_group_name_H-M   'P 1'
#
loop_
_entity.id
_entity.type
_entity.pdbx_description
1 polymer ?
#
loop_
_entity_poly.entity_id
_entity_poly.type
_entity_poly.pdbx_seq_one_letter_code
_entity_poly.pdbx_strand_id
1 'polypeptide(L)'
;MPNSENVNHESKKQEFLWKQYSLWIELYKFYLDTAFKANAFFYAVTGSIITFYFANPNKQYIKYSLLLPAIMSGGFLYIAVYGIHTFEIAKKEVDLLAFQLTLKEYPDLHVLTIVLYVFAIIFLIVLISMFVLVFGLVNT
;
A
#
# COMPACT_ATOMS: atom_id res chain seq x y z
N MET A 1 51.87 1.62 8.35
CA MET A 1 50.82 2.66 8.47
C MET A 1 49.86 2.48 7.31
N PRO A 2 48.58 2.19 7.52
CA PRO A 2 47.61 2.13 6.43
C PRO A 2 47.53 3.49 5.73
N ASN A 3 47.59 3.49 4.40
CA ASN A 3 47.68 4.69 3.56
C ASN A 3 46.43 5.57 3.71
N SER A 4 46.59 6.85 4.08
CA SER A 4 45.50 7.78 4.39
C SER A 4 44.55 8.04 3.21
N GLU A 5 45.01 7.83 1.98
CA GLU A 5 44.16 7.90 0.77
C GLU A 5 43.13 6.76 0.71
N ASN A 6 43.47 5.54 1.13
CA ASN A 6 42.54 4.41 1.14
C ASN A 6 41.43 4.58 2.18
N VAL A 7 41.75 5.17 3.33
CA VAL A 7 40.77 5.48 4.39
C VAL A 7 39.74 6.50 3.93
N ASN A 8 40.15 7.49 3.13
CA ASN A 8 39.25 8.54 2.62
C ASN A 8 38.29 8.00 1.54
N HIS A 9 38.75 7.09 0.68
CA HIS A 9 37.90 6.44 -0.33
C HIS A 9 36.89 5.46 0.28
N GLU A 10 37.27 4.70 1.31
CA GLU A 10 36.34 3.82 2.02
C GLU A 10 35.27 4.61 2.79
N SER A 11 35.65 5.69 3.47
CA SER A 11 34.71 6.57 4.19
C SER A 11 33.64 7.17 3.27
N LYS A 12 34.05 7.74 2.13
CA LYS A 12 33.10 8.30 1.14
C LYS A 12 32.15 7.27 0.55
N LYS A 13 32.64 6.05 0.32
CA LYS A 13 31.81 4.94 -0.18
C LYS A 13 30.78 4.53 0.88
N GLN A 14 31.17 4.45 2.15
CA GLN A 14 30.25 4.16 3.25
C GLN A 14 29.20 5.27 3.44
N GLU A 15 29.60 6.54 3.38
CA GLU A 15 28.66 7.67 3.43
C GLU A 15 27.64 7.65 2.30
N PHE A 16 28.07 7.35 1.07
CA PHE A 16 27.18 7.22 -0.08
C PHE A 16 26.16 6.09 0.11
N LEU A 17 26.61 4.92 0.57
CA LEU A 17 25.75 3.77 0.85
C LEU A 17 24.74 4.07 1.96
N TRP A 18 25.17 4.74 3.04
CA TRP A 18 24.28 5.18 4.11
C TRP A 18 23.22 6.15 3.61
N LYS A 19 23.62 7.14 2.79
CA LYS A 19 22.69 8.10 2.23
C LYS A 19 21.64 7.43 1.34
N GLN A 20 22.06 6.48 0.51
CA GLN A 20 21.16 5.73 -0.35
C GLN A 20 20.18 4.88 0.46
N TYR A 21 20.65 4.21 1.51
CA TYR A 21 19.80 3.42 2.40
C TYR A 21 18.81 4.29 3.21
N SER A 22 19.23 5.45 3.70
CA SER A 22 18.33 6.39 4.39
C SER A 22 17.21 6.88 3.47
N LEU A 23 17.52 7.16 2.19
CA LEU A 23 16.54 7.55 1.20
C LEU A 23 15.49 6.45 0.97
N TRP A 24 15.92 5.18 0.89
CA TRP A 24 15.01 4.05 0.76
C TRP A 24 14.09 3.89 1.98
N ILE A 25 14.61 4.07 3.20
CA ILE A 25 13.79 4.03 4.43
C ILE A 25 12.76 5.16 4.45
N GLU A 26 13.17 6.37 4.08
CA GLU A 26 12.28 7.53 4.06
C GLU A 26 11.16 7.34 3.05
N LEU A 27 11.49 6.87 1.85
CA LEU A 27 10.52 6.56 0.81
C LEU A 27 9.54 5.46 1.26
N TYR A 28 10.04 4.42 1.92
CA TYR A 28 9.23 3.35 2.51
C TYR A 28 8.22 3.89 3.54
N LYS A 29 8.67 4.72 4.49
CA LYS A 29 7.79 5.34 5.49
C LYS A 29 6.74 6.23 4.84
N PHE A 30 7.11 7.00 3.84
CA PHE A 30 6.20 7.85 3.09
C PHE A 30 5.10 7.04 2.38
N TYR A 31 5.45 5.93 1.74
CA TYR A 31 4.46 5.05 1.11
C TYR A 31 3.53 4.40 2.11
N LEU A 32 4.04 3.91 3.25
CA LEU A 32 3.20 3.38 4.32
C LEU A 32 2.19 4.42 4.82
N ASP A 33 2.66 5.61 5.17
CA ASP A 33 1.82 6.70 5.68
C ASP A 33 0.74 7.09 4.66
N THR A 34 1.12 7.20 3.39
CA THR A 34 0.18 7.47 2.28
C THR A 34 -0.86 6.37 2.15
N ALA A 35 -0.46 5.10 2.24
CA ALA A 35 -1.37 3.96 2.14
C ALA A 35 -2.39 3.89 3.29
N PHE A 36 -1.96 4.21 4.52
CA PHE A 36 -2.87 4.31 5.67
C PHE A 36 -3.85 5.47 5.52
N LYS A 37 -3.39 6.65 5.10
CA LYS A 37 -4.26 7.81 4.87
C LYS A 37 -5.30 7.54 3.78
N ALA A 38 -4.89 6.92 2.67
CA ALA A 38 -5.81 6.53 1.60
C ALA A 38 -6.87 5.54 2.09
N ASN A 39 -6.49 4.56 2.92
CA ASN A 39 -7.44 3.63 3.54
C ASN A 39 -8.43 4.33 4.48
N ALA A 40 -7.94 5.18 5.38
CA ALA A 40 -8.79 5.91 6.31
C ALA A 40 -9.84 6.75 5.56
N PHE A 41 -9.42 7.44 4.49
CA PHE A 41 -10.31 8.18 3.62
C PHE A 41 -11.34 7.28 2.94
N PHE A 42 -10.91 6.14 2.39
CA PHE A 42 -11.81 5.17 1.76
C PHE A 42 -12.90 4.67 2.71
N TYR A 43 -12.55 4.32 3.95
CA TYR A 43 -13.53 3.86 4.93
C TYR A 43 -14.48 4.97 5.38
N ALA A 44 -14.00 6.21 5.50
CA ALA A 44 -14.86 7.35 5.83
C ALA A 44 -15.93 7.58 4.75
N VAL A 45 -15.52 7.57 3.47
CA VAL A 45 -16.45 7.72 2.33
C VAL A 45 -17.41 6.54 2.26
N THR A 46 -16.89 5.32 2.32
CA THR A 46 -17.68 4.09 2.21
C THR A 46 -18.69 3.98 3.35
N GLY A 47 -18.27 4.22 4.60
CA GLY A 47 -19.15 4.20 5.76
C GLY A 47 -20.27 5.25 5.68
N SER A 48 -19.94 6.45 5.18
CA SER A 48 -20.93 7.52 4.97
C SER A 48 -21.98 7.12 3.93
N ILE A 49 -21.55 6.51 2.82
CA ILE A 49 -22.45 6.06 1.74
C ILE A 49 -23.32 4.89 2.18
N ILE A 50 -22.75 3.90 2.86
CA ILE A 50 -23.50 2.76 3.42
C ILE A 50 -24.56 3.27 4.40
N THR A 51 -24.20 4.19 5.29
CA THR A 51 -25.15 4.77 6.25
C THR A 51 -26.27 5.50 5.53
N PHE A 52 -25.94 6.31 4.53
CA PHE A 52 -26.93 7.02 3.71
C PHE A 52 -27.86 6.07 2.95
N TYR A 53 -27.31 4.96 2.45
CA TYR A 53 -28.05 3.90 1.77
C TYR A 53 -29.10 3.26 2.68
N PHE A 54 -28.69 2.80 3.87
CA PHE A 54 -29.62 2.18 4.83
C PHE A 54 -30.62 3.16 5.45
N ALA A 55 -30.29 4.44 5.53
CA ALA A 55 -31.22 5.47 6.02
C ALA A 55 -32.37 5.77 5.03
N ASN A 56 -32.27 5.34 3.77
CA ASN A 56 -33.24 5.69 2.72
C ASN A 56 -33.64 4.49 1.83
N PRO A 57 -34.20 3.40 2.39
CA PRO A 57 -34.44 2.15 1.66
C PRO A 57 -35.45 2.26 0.51
N ASN A 58 -36.38 3.22 0.56
CA ASN A 58 -37.50 3.32 -0.39
C ASN A 58 -37.16 4.05 -1.71
N LYS A 59 -35.93 4.54 -1.90
CA LYS A 59 -35.56 5.27 -3.12
C LYS A 59 -34.64 4.41 -3.99
N GLN A 60 -35.19 3.90 -5.09
CA GLN A 60 -34.50 3.02 -6.04
C GLN A 60 -33.19 3.62 -6.59
N TYR A 61 -33.13 4.96 -6.74
CA TYR A 61 -31.95 5.69 -7.21
C TYR A 61 -30.77 5.68 -6.23
N ILE A 62 -31.01 5.40 -4.94
CA ILE A 62 -29.95 5.38 -3.93
C ILE A 62 -29.04 4.16 -4.12
N LYS A 63 -29.48 3.12 -4.84
CA LYS A 63 -28.63 1.99 -5.24
C LYS A 63 -27.41 2.44 -6.07
N TYR A 64 -27.51 3.54 -6.82
CA TYR A 64 -26.39 4.08 -7.60
C TYR A 64 -25.31 4.74 -6.74
N SER A 65 -25.59 5.11 -5.48
CA SER A 65 -24.56 5.67 -4.59
C SER A 65 -23.50 4.63 -4.23
N LEU A 66 -23.86 3.33 -4.22
CA LEU A 66 -22.97 2.19 -3.97
C LEU A 66 -21.97 1.94 -5.11
N LEU A 67 -22.22 2.48 -6.32
CA LEU A 67 -21.25 2.40 -7.42
C LEU A 67 -19.98 3.16 -7.11
N LEU A 68 -20.05 4.28 -6.37
CA LEU A 68 -18.88 5.07 -6.03
C LEU A 68 -17.88 4.28 -5.16
N PRO A 69 -18.26 3.69 -4.00
CA PRO A 69 -17.34 2.87 -3.23
C PRO A 69 -16.91 1.60 -3.98
N ALA A 70 -17.76 1.04 -4.86
CA ALA A 70 -17.35 -0.08 -5.72
C ALA A 70 -16.22 0.31 -6.69
N ILE A 71 -16.36 1.43 -7.43
CA ILE A 71 -15.34 1.94 -8.34
C ILE A 71 -14.06 2.29 -7.57
N MET A 72 -14.18 2.95 -6.42
CA MET A 72 -13.03 3.28 -5.57
C MET A 72 -12.31 2.02 -5.08
N SER A 73 -13.05 1.00 -4.65
CA SER A 73 -12.45 -0.27 -4.20
C SER A 73 -11.71 -0.99 -5.33
N GLY A 74 -12.25 -0.96 -6.56
CA GLY A 74 -11.57 -1.50 -7.74
C GLY A 74 -10.29 -0.72 -8.08
N GLY A 75 -10.33 0.61 -8.02
CA GLY A 75 -9.16 1.46 -8.23
C GLY A 75 -8.07 1.24 -7.19
N PHE A 76 -8.43 1.17 -5.91
CA PHE A 76 -7.47 0.90 -4.85
C PHE A 76 -6.94 -0.53 -4.88
N LEU A 77 -7.76 -1.52 -5.26
CA LEU A 77 -7.30 -2.88 -5.50
C LEU A 77 -6.26 -2.93 -6.62
N TYR A 78 -6.50 -2.24 -7.74
CA TYR A 78 -5.54 -2.14 -8.84
C TYR A 78 -4.21 -1.53 -8.38
N ILE A 79 -4.27 -0.41 -7.64
CA ILE A 79 -3.07 0.24 -7.09
C ILE A 79 -2.34 -0.68 -6.10
N ALA A 80 -3.07 -1.40 -5.25
CA ALA A 80 -2.48 -2.33 -4.30
C ALA A 80 -1.77 -3.50 -5.00
N VAL A 81 -2.40 -4.11 -6.02
CA VAL A 81 -1.80 -5.20 -6.81
C VAL A 81 -0.59 -4.71 -7.61
N TYR A 82 -0.68 -3.53 -8.23
CA TYR A 82 0.44 -2.90 -8.92
C TYR A 82 1.60 -2.60 -7.95
N GLY A 83 1.28 -2.13 -6.75
CA GLY A 83 2.23 -1.90 -5.67
C GLY A 83 2.92 -3.19 -5.23
N ILE A 84 2.18 -4.30 -5.06
CA ILE A 84 2.75 -5.61 -4.71
C ILE A 84 3.74 -6.06 -5.78
N HIS A 85 3.37 -6.03 -7.06
CA HIS A 85 4.27 -6.43 -8.14
C HIS A 85 5.53 -5.56 -8.24
N THR A 86 5.38 -4.24 -8.12
CA THR A 86 6.50 -3.30 -8.19
C THR A 86 7.44 -3.49 -6.99
N PHE A 87 6.90 -3.68 -5.78
CA PHE A 87 7.70 -3.89 -4.58
C PHE A 87 8.36 -5.26 -4.53
N GLU A 88 7.75 -6.32 -5.06
CA GLU A 88 8.41 -7.63 -5.14
C GLU A 88 9.65 -7.59 -6.04
N ILE A 89 9.62 -6.80 -7.12
CA ILE A 89 10.77 -6.60 -8.01
C ILE A 89 11.84 -5.76 -7.30
N ALA A 90 11.46 -4.63 -6.68
CA ALA A 90 12.40 -3.77 -5.95
C ALA A 90 13.02 -4.47 -4.72
N LYS A 91 12.27 -5.34 -4.05
CA LYS A 91 12.75 -6.10 -2.88
C LYS A 91 13.87 -7.07 -3.25
N LYS A 92 13.83 -7.68 -4.45
CA LYS A 92 14.94 -8.53 -4.94
C LYS A 92 16.23 -7.74 -5.13
N GLU A 93 16.14 -6.48 -5.56
CA GLU A 93 17.32 -5.62 -5.72
C GLU A 93 17.84 -5.15 -4.36
N VAL A 94 16.96 -4.80 -3.42
CA VAL A 94 17.36 -4.40 -2.06
C VAL A 94 17.94 -5.57 -1.26
N ASP A 95 17.41 -6.79 -1.41
CA ASP A 95 17.97 -7.99 -0.79
C ASP A 95 19.36 -8.35 -1.35
N LEU A 96 19.60 -8.11 -2.64
CA LEU A 96 20.93 -8.26 -3.25
C LEU A 96 21.92 -7.22 -2.72
N LEU A 97 21.50 -5.96 -2.59
CA LEU A 97 22.28 -4.89 -2.00
C LEU A 97 22.57 -5.14 -0.52
N ALA A 98 21.57 -5.61 0.22
CA ALA A 98 21.68 -6.05 1.60
C ALA A 98 22.73 -7.16 1.72
N PHE A 99 22.57 -8.27 1.00
CA PHE A 99 23.52 -9.37 1.03
C PHE A 99 24.97 -8.93 0.74
N GLN A 100 25.17 -7.98 -0.18
CA GLN A 100 26.50 -7.41 -0.48
C GLN A 100 27.05 -6.48 0.62
N LEU A 101 26.21 -5.89 1.46
CA LEU A 101 26.58 -4.94 2.52
C LEU A 101 26.81 -5.60 3.89
N THR A 102 26.53 -6.90 4.05
CA THR A 102 26.74 -7.66 5.31
C THR A 102 26.17 -6.99 6.56
N LEU A 103 25.08 -6.21 6.45
CA LEU A 103 24.37 -5.71 7.62
C LEU A 103 23.65 -6.88 8.29
N LYS A 104 23.79 -6.94 9.61
CA LYS A 104 23.24 -8.00 10.45
C LYS A 104 21.75 -7.78 10.75
N GLU A 105 21.23 -6.59 10.47
CA GLU A 105 19.85 -6.18 10.69
C GLU A 105 19.41 -5.22 9.56
N TYR A 106 18.41 -5.62 8.78
CA TYR A 106 17.74 -4.77 7.79
C TYR A 106 16.30 -4.53 8.23
N PRO A 107 15.74 -3.32 8.04
CA PRO A 107 14.34 -3.05 8.25
C PRO A 107 13.55 -3.96 7.32
N ASP A 108 12.69 -4.79 7.91
CA ASP A 108 11.94 -5.78 7.16
C ASP A 108 10.93 -5.09 6.24
N LEU A 109 11.34 -4.90 4.99
CA LEU A 109 10.52 -4.35 3.92
C LEU A 109 9.29 -5.24 3.63
N HIS A 110 9.18 -6.44 4.23
CA HIS A 110 7.95 -7.23 4.21
C HIS A 110 6.74 -6.48 4.74
N VAL A 111 6.90 -5.58 5.71
CA VAL A 111 5.75 -4.96 6.36
C VAL A 111 4.94 -4.14 5.34
N LEU A 112 5.56 -3.50 4.33
CA LEU A 112 4.80 -2.87 3.24
C LEU A 112 3.97 -3.88 2.47
N THR A 113 4.61 -4.98 2.06
CA THR A 113 4.00 -6.00 1.20
C THR A 113 2.82 -6.65 1.92
N ILE A 114 2.98 -6.98 3.21
CA ILE A 114 1.92 -7.54 4.04
C ILE A 114 0.76 -6.55 4.16
N VAL A 115 1.04 -5.28 4.45
CA VAL A 115 0.02 -4.23 4.56
C VAL A 115 -0.76 -4.06 3.25
N LEU A 116 -0.06 -4.02 2.10
CA LEU A 116 -0.72 -3.96 0.79
C LEU A 116 -1.58 -5.19 0.51
N TYR A 117 -1.12 -6.38 0.89
CA TYR A 117 -1.88 -7.62 0.72
C TYR A 117 -3.16 -7.62 1.56
N VAL A 118 -3.07 -7.19 2.82
CA VAL A 118 -4.23 -7.01 3.71
C VAL A 118 -5.20 -6.01 3.10
N PHE A 119 -4.72 -4.87 2.60
CA PHE A 119 -5.58 -3.88 1.95
C PHE A 119 -6.24 -4.42 0.69
N ALA A 120 -5.52 -5.14 -0.16
CA ALA A 120 -6.07 -5.77 -1.36
C ALA A 120 -7.21 -6.74 -1.01
N ILE A 121 -7.02 -7.60 0.00
CA ILE A 121 -8.06 -8.52 0.48
C ILE A 121 -9.28 -7.74 0.97
N ILE A 122 -9.09 -6.69 1.76
CA ILE A 122 -10.22 -5.92 2.28
C ILE A 122 -10.97 -5.20 1.15
N PHE A 123 -10.27 -4.57 0.21
CA PHE A 123 -10.91 -3.92 -0.94
C PHE A 123 -11.68 -4.91 -1.80
N LEU A 124 -11.18 -6.14 -1.96
CA LEU A 124 -11.89 -7.22 -2.66
C LEU A 124 -13.16 -7.63 -1.92
N ILE A 125 -13.12 -7.76 -0.59
CA ILE A 125 -14.30 -8.05 0.24
C ILE A 125 -15.33 -6.93 0.12
N VAL A 126 -14.91 -5.66 0.17
CA VAL A 126 -15.81 -4.51 0.02
C VAL A 126 -16.42 -4.49 -1.37
N LEU A 127 -15.64 -4.71 -2.43
CA LEU A 127 -16.13 -4.80 -3.80
C LEU A 127 -17.23 -5.86 -3.91
N ILE A 128 -16.97 -7.09 -3.46
CA ILE A 128 -17.95 -8.19 -3.48
C ILE A 128 -19.19 -7.81 -2.67
N SER A 129 -19.02 -7.24 -1.48
CA SER A 129 -20.14 -6.84 -0.62
C SER A 129 -21.03 -5.80 -1.28
N MET A 130 -20.46 -4.81 -1.97
CA MET A 130 -21.21 -3.81 -2.73
C MET A 130 -21.97 -4.43 -3.88
N PHE A 131 -21.34 -5.35 -4.62
CA PHE A 131 -22.00 -6.10 -5.69
C PHE A 131 -23.18 -6.92 -5.15
N VAL A 132 -22.99 -7.65 -4.06
CA VAL A 132 -24.06 -8.43 -3.43
C VAL A 132 -25.22 -7.54 -2.97
N LEU A 133 -24.94 -6.38 -2.37
CA LEU A 133 -26.00 -5.43 -1.95
C LEU A 133 -26.79 -4.88 -3.14
N VAL A 134 -26.11 -4.57 -4.25
CA VAL A 134 -26.77 -4.06 -5.46
C VAL A 134 -27.62 -5.16 -6.11
N PHE A 135 -27.10 -6.36 -6.30
CA PHE A 135 -27.79 -7.45 -7.02
C PHE A 135 -28.82 -8.19 -6.15
N GLY A 136 -28.51 -8.47 -4.89
CA GLY A 136 -29.40 -9.16 -3.96
C GLY A 136 -30.70 -8.38 -3.73
N LEU A 137 -30.61 -7.04 -3.64
CA LEU A 137 -31.76 -6.16 -3.43
C LEU A 137 -32.43 -5.71 -4.74
N VAL A 138 -31.88 -6.05 -5.90
CA VAL A 138 -32.55 -5.89 -7.21
C VAL A 138 -33.50 -7.06 -7.49
N ASN A 139 -33.26 -8.21 -6.88
CA ASN A 139 -34.02 -9.43 -7.11
C ASN A 139 -35.14 -9.68 -6.08
N THR A 140 -35.40 -8.72 -5.19
CA THR A 140 -36.49 -8.71 -4.20
C THR A 140 -37.37 -7.50 -4.44
#